data_AF-A0A923Q4W3-F1
#
_entry.id   AF-A0A923Q4W3-F1
#
_cell.length_a   1.000
_cell.length_b   1.000
_cell.length_c   1.000
_cell.angle_alpha   90.00
_cell.angle_beta   90.00
_cell.angle_gamma   90.00
#
_symmetry.space_group_name_H-M   'P 1'
#
loop_
_entity.id
_entity.type
_entity.pdbx_description
1 polymer ?
#
loop_
_entity_poly.entity_id
_entity_poly.type
_entity_poly.pdbx_seq_one_letter_code
_entity_poly.pdbx_strand_id
1 'polypeptide(L)'
;MRIWPGSPYPLGATYDGSGTNFALFSEVASTVELCLFDDAGTETRITLPERDAFVWHGFLPNIGPGQRYGYRVHGPYEPANGHRCNPSKLLLDPYAKAVDGDIDWAQACFS
;
A
#
# COMPACT_ATOMS: atom_id res chain seq x y z
N MET A 1 13.69 -4.69 -8.09
CA MET A 1 12.46 -5.47 -8.24
C MET A 1 11.66 -4.87 -9.40
N ARG A 2 11.17 -5.66 -10.36
CA ARG A 2 10.46 -5.12 -11.54
C ARG A 2 8.96 -5.16 -11.31
N ILE A 3 8.32 -4.00 -11.24
CA ILE A 3 6.87 -3.84 -11.15
C ILE A 3 6.26 -3.76 -12.55
N TRP A 4 5.10 -4.39 -12.72
CA TRP A 4 4.28 -4.34 -13.94
C TRP A 4 3.02 -3.51 -13.69
N PRO A 5 2.32 -3.04 -14.74
CA PRO A 5 1.12 -2.22 -14.60
C PRO A 5 0.04 -2.84 -13.69
N GLY A 6 -0.16 -4.15 -13.75
CA GLY A 6 -1.23 -4.83 -13.00
C GLY A 6 -2.62 -4.45 -13.47
N SER A 7 -3.60 -4.51 -12.57
CA SER A 7 -5.01 -4.22 -12.82
C SER A 7 -5.61 -3.42 -11.66
N PRO A 8 -6.52 -2.46 -11.92
CA PRO A 8 -7.23 -1.72 -10.87
C PRO A 8 -8.22 -2.60 -10.08
N TYR A 9 -8.56 -3.79 -10.59
CA TYR A 9 -9.46 -4.72 -9.91
C TYR A 9 -8.93 -6.16 -9.90
N PRO A 10 -9.27 -6.95 -8.87
CA PRO A 10 -10.00 -6.55 -7.65
C PRO A 10 -9.15 -5.66 -6.73
N LEU A 11 -9.81 -4.91 -5.84
CA LEU A 11 -9.14 -4.09 -4.82
C LEU A 11 -8.42 -4.97 -3.79
N GLY A 12 -7.33 -4.44 -3.22
CA GLY A 12 -6.44 -5.11 -2.29
C GLY A 12 -5.36 -5.94 -2.97
N ALA A 13 -4.75 -6.83 -2.19
CA ALA A 13 -3.77 -7.80 -2.68
C ALA A 13 -4.43 -9.09 -3.20
N THR A 14 -4.14 -9.44 -4.45
CA THR A 14 -4.65 -10.65 -5.10
C THR A 14 -3.53 -11.41 -5.80
N TYR A 15 -3.28 -12.62 -5.29
CA TYR A 15 -2.31 -13.57 -5.85
C TYR A 15 -2.94 -14.38 -6.98
N ASP A 16 -2.22 -14.51 -8.10
CA ASP A 16 -2.70 -15.21 -9.31
C ASP A 16 -2.01 -16.54 -9.59
N GLY A 17 -1.06 -16.96 -8.75
CA GLY A 17 -0.23 -18.15 -8.96
C GLY A 17 1.19 -17.85 -9.43
N SER A 18 1.46 -16.63 -9.92
CA SER A 18 2.77 -16.19 -10.42
C SER A 18 3.29 -14.93 -9.72
N GLY A 19 2.39 -14.12 -9.18
CA GLY A 19 2.70 -12.92 -8.43
C GLY A 19 1.45 -12.33 -7.80
N THR A 20 1.60 -11.15 -7.22
CA THR A 20 0.51 -10.46 -6.53
C THR A 20 0.22 -9.12 -7.21
N ASN A 21 -1.05 -8.93 -7.57
CA ASN A 21 -1.59 -7.64 -7.97
C ASN A 21 -2.00 -6.86 -6.71
N PHE A 22 -1.60 -5.61 -6.62
CA PHE A 22 -1.98 -4.68 -5.57
C PHE A 22 -2.82 -3.57 -6.18
N ALA A 23 -3.97 -3.27 -5.57
CA ALA A 23 -4.85 -2.18 -5.99
C ALA A 23 -5.40 -1.42 -4.78
N LEU A 24 -5.17 -0.11 -4.72
CA LEU A 24 -5.58 0.76 -3.62
C LEU A 24 -6.35 1.97 -4.15
N PHE A 25 -7.60 2.14 -3.70
CA PHE A 25 -8.37 3.34 -4.00
C PHE A 25 -7.86 4.55 -3.20
N SER A 26 -7.56 5.66 -3.88
CA SER A 26 -7.38 6.97 -3.27
C SER A 26 -7.56 8.10 -4.30
N GLU A 27 -8.59 8.92 -4.09
CA GLU A 27 -8.87 10.10 -4.92
C GLU A 27 -7.86 11.24 -4.68
N VAL A 28 -7.46 11.43 -3.43
CA VAL A 28 -6.65 12.57 -2.96
C VAL A 28 -5.14 12.33 -3.03
N ALA A 29 -4.69 11.08 -3.17
CA ALA A 29 -3.27 10.77 -3.22
C ALA A 29 -2.61 11.40 -4.45
N SER A 30 -1.38 11.90 -4.26
CA SER A 30 -0.48 12.29 -5.35
C SER A 30 0.47 11.15 -5.72
N THR A 31 0.77 10.24 -4.78
CA THR A 31 1.60 9.05 -4.99
C THR A 31 1.25 8.00 -3.94
N VAL A 32 1.29 6.72 -4.32
CA VAL A 32 1.15 5.59 -3.40
C VAL A 32 2.40 4.73 -3.48
N GLU A 33 3.01 4.47 -2.33
CA GLU A 33 4.12 3.52 -2.20
C GLU A 33 3.62 2.25 -1.50
N LEU A 34 3.79 1.12 -2.17
CA LEU A 34 3.69 -0.20 -1.57
C LEU A 34 4.95 -0.48 -0.77
N CYS A 35 4.79 -0.80 0.51
CA CYS A 35 5.87 -1.12 1.43
C CYS A 35 5.85 -2.62 1.70
N LEU A 36 6.90 -3.34 1.30
CA LEU A 36 7.09 -4.76 1.58
C LEU A 36 8.06 -4.94 2.74
N PHE A 37 7.80 -5.92 3.60
CA PHE A 37 8.65 -6.22 4.76
C PHE A 37 9.21 -7.64 4.65
N ASP A 38 10.52 -7.78 4.84
CA ASP A 38 11.16 -9.10 4.98
C ASP A 38 11.01 -9.66 6.40
N ASP A 39 11.56 -10.85 6.67
CA ASP A 39 11.49 -11.49 7.98
C ASP A 39 12.20 -10.71 9.10
N ALA A 40 13.24 -9.94 8.74
CA ALA A 40 13.98 -9.07 9.66
C ALA A 40 13.27 -7.73 9.91
N GLY A 41 12.16 -7.45 9.21
CA GLY A 41 11.41 -6.20 9.30
C GLY A 41 11.96 -5.08 8.42
N THR A 42 12.89 -5.37 7.51
CA THR A 42 13.42 -4.38 6.57
C THR A 42 12.34 -3.97 5.58
N GLU A 43 12.08 -2.66 5.49
CA GLU A 43 11.11 -2.09 4.58
C GLU A 43 11.73 -1.85 3.19
N THR A 44 11.07 -2.38 2.14
CA THR A 44 11.33 -2.02 0.74
C THR A 44 10.13 -1.29 0.17
N ARG A 45 10.34 -0.06 -0.31
CA ARG A 45 9.27 0.80 -0.87
C ARG A 45 9.26 0.74 -2.39
N ILE A 46 8.08 0.61 -2.96
CA ILE A 46 7.85 0.49 -4.39
C ILE A 46 6.69 1.43 -4.75
N THR A 47 6.95 2.43 -5.59
CA THR A 47 5.89 3.30 -6.10
C THR A 47 4.97 2.52 -7.03
N LEU A 48 3.65 2.61 -6.81
CA LEU A 48 2.65 2.05 -7.73
C LEU A 48 2.61 2.90 -9.01
N PRO A 49 2.86 2.30 -10.19
CA PRO A 49 3.09 3.06 -11.42
C PRO A 49 1.80 3.59 -12.07
N GLU A 50 0.69 2.90 -11.90
CA GLU A 50 -0.55 3.17 -12.64
C GLU A 50 -1.66 3.69 -11.73
N ARG A 51 -2.55 4.52 -12.32
CA ARG A 51 -3.74 5.06 -11.66
C ARG A 51 -4.92 5.11 -12.64
N ASP A 52 -5.89 4.22 -12.44
CA ASP A 52 -7.13 4.18 -13.20
C ASP A 52 -8.34 4.42 -12.28
N ALA A 53 -9.20 5.38 -12.62
CA ALA A 53 -10.41 5.70 -11.85
C ALA A 53 -10.16 5.84 -10.33
N PHE A 54 -9.07 6.55 -9.98
CA PHE A 54 -8.60 6.75 -8.59
C PHE A 54 -8.06 5.50 -7.89
N VAL A 55 -7.91 4.39 -8.60
CA VAL A 55 -7.27 3.19 -8.08
C VAL A 55 -5.81 3.16 -8.51
N TRP A 56 -4.92 3.15 -7.52
CA TRP A 56 -3.49 2.96 -7.70
C TRP A 56 -3.19 1.48 -7.78
N HIS A 57 -2.45 1.03 -8.79
CA HIS A 57 -2.19 -0.40 -8.95
C HIS A 57 -0.82 -0.72 -9.53
N GLY A 58 -0.44 -1.98 -9.31
CA GLY A 58 0.78 -2.58 -9.81
C GLY A 58 0.83 -4.07 -9.52
N PHE A 59 1.55 -4.80 -10.36
CA PHE A 59 1.75 -6.23 -10.21
C PHE A 59 3.22 -6.55 -9.93
N LEU A 60 3.46 -7.37 -8.90
CA LEU A 60 4.79 -7.83 -8.53
C LEU A 60 4.91 -9.34 -8.77
N PRO A 61 5.70 -9.76 -9.79
CA PRO A 61 6.02 -11.16 -9.99
C PRO A 61 6.77 -11.74 -8.79
N ASN A 62 6.55 -13.02 -8.50
CA ASN A 62 7.19 -13.78 -7.43
C ASN A 62 6.87 -13.30 -6.00
N ILE A 63 5.91 -12.39 -5.82
CA ILE A 63 5.34 -12.12 -4.51
C ILE A 63 4.16 -13.06 -4.28
N GLY A 64 4.34 -13.97 -3.33
CA GLY A 64 3.35 -14.98 -2.95
C GLY A 64 2.59 -14.66 -1.66
N PRO A 65 1.61 -15.51 -1.31
CA PRO A 65 0.89 -15.41 -0.05
C PRO A 65 1.83 -15.44 1.17
N GLY A 66 1.49 -14.66 2.21
CA GLY A 66 2.31 -14.52 3.42
C GLY A 66 3.27 -13.33 3.39
N GLN A 67 3.45 -12.67 2.24
CA GLN A 67 4.22 -11.42 2.17
C GLN A 67 3.57 -10.32 3.02
N ARG A 68 4.31 -9.80 3.99
CA ARG A 68 3.90 -8.66 4.81
C ARG A 68 4.02 -7.37 4.01
N TYR A 69 2.98 -6.54 4.05
CA TYR A 69 2.97 -5.28 3.32
C TYR A 69 2.11 -4.21 4.01
N GLY A 70 2.30 -2.97 3.58
CA GLY A 70 1.44 -1.83 3.88
C GLY A 70 1.60 -0.74 2.82
N TYR A 71 1.01 0.43 3.05
CA TYR A 71 1.09 1.57 2.13
C TYR A 71 1.59 2.83 2.81
N ARG A 72 2.29 3.67 2.04
CA ARG A 72 2.53 5.08 2.37
C ARG A 72 1.88 5.94 1.30
N VAL A 73 1.02 6.85 1.74
CA VAL A 73 0.22 7.68 0.84
C VAL A 73 0.69 9.13 0.93
N HIS A 74 1.17 9.63 -0.21
CA HIS A 74 1.56 11.02 -0.41
C HIS A 74 0.36 11.81 -0.91
N GLY A 75 0.28 13.08 -0.55
CA GLY A 75 -0.82 13.97 -0.93
C GLY A 75 -0.87 15.21 -0.04
N PRO A 76 -1.95 16.01 -0.12
CA PRO A 76 -2.11 17.19 0.71
C PRO A 76 -2.24 16.84 2.20
N TYR A 77 -1.56 17.63 3.03
CA TYR A 77 -1.75 17.65 4.48
C TYR A 77 -2.31 19.03 4.87
N GLU A 78 -3.64 19.15 4.85
CA GLU A 78 -4.39 20.34 5.21
C GLU A 78 -5.52 19.95 6.18
N PRO A 79 -5.22 19.74 7.47
CA PRO A 79 -6.18 19.20 8.43
C PRO A 79 -7.48 20.00 8.55
N ALA A 80 -7.42 21.31 8.32
CA ALA A 80 -8.58 22.20 8.33
C ALA A 80 -9.57 21.91 7.18
N ASN A 81 -9.07 21.37 6.06
CA ASN A 81 -9.87 20.96 4.90
C ASN A 81 -10.12 19.43 4.88
N GLY A 82 -9.71 18.71 5.93
CA GLY A 82 -9.86 17.26 6.04
C GLY A 82 -8.78 16.43 5.33
N HIS A 83 -7.88 17.05 4.56
CA HIS A 83 -6.77 16.35 3.91
C HIS A 83 -5.66 16.03 4.93
N ARG A 84 -5.31 14.74 5.05
CA ARG A 84 -4.38 14.25 6.09
C ARG A 84 -3.38 13.22 5.55
N CYS A 85 -3.02 13.30 4.27
CA CYS A 85 -2.01 12.42 3.70
C CYS A 85 -0.68 12.62 4.42
N ASN A 86 -0.16 11.58 5.07
CA ASN A 86 1.11 11.64 5.79
C ASN A 86 1.94 10.38 5.47
N PRO A 87 2.90 10.46 4.54
CA PRO A 87 3.69 9.31 4.12
C PRO A 87 4.65 8.79 5.21
N SER A 88 4.84 9.54 6.31
CA SER A 88 5.60 9.06 7.46
C SER A 88 4.87 7.95 8.21
N LYS A 89 3.55 7.82 8.03
CA LYS A 89 2.72 6.80 8.65
C LYS A 89 2.57 5.61 7.71
N LEU A 90 2.82 4.40 8.23
CA LEU A 90 2.50 3.17 7.53
C LEU A 90 1.01 2.89 7.68
N LEU A 91 0.33 2.68 6.57
CA LEU A 91 -1.11 2.41 6.51
C LEU A 91 -1.36 0.94 6.19
N LEU A 92 -2.40 0.37 6.82
CA LEU A 92 -2.92 -0.92 6.44
C LEU A 92 -3.72 -0.81 5.13
N ASP A 93 -3.74 -1.90 4.37
CA ASP A 93 -4.63 -2.02 3.23
C ASP A 93 -6.08 -2.15 3.73
N PRO A 94 -7.01 -1.26 3.33
CA PRO A 94 -8.42 -1.37 3.72
C PRO A 94 -9.10 -2.64 3.19
N TYR A 95 -8.50 -3.30 2.20
CA TYR A 95 -8.95 -4.56 1.60
C TYR A 95 -8.07 -5.75 2.01
N ALA A 96 -7.25 -5.60 3.05
CA ALA A 96 -6.44 -6.70 3.59
C ALA A 96 -7.33 -7.89 3.97
N LYS A 97 -6.94 -9.09 3.52
CA LYS A 97 -7.61 -10.35 3.87
C LYS A 97 -7.14 -10.92 5.21
N ALA A 98 -5.98 -10.46 5.68
CA ALA A 98 -5.38 -10.80 6.98
C ALA A 98 -4.49 -9.63 7.42
N VAL A 99 -4.39 -9.44 8.74
CA VAL A 99 -3.48 -8.48 9.37
C VAL A 99 -2.58 -9.25 10.33
N ASP A 100 -1.29 -8.93 10.32
CA ASP A 100 -0.28 -9.54 11.18
C ASP A 100 0.22 -8.52 12.21
N GLY A 101 0.43 -8.98 13.45
CA GLY A 101 0.88 -8.16 14.58
C GLY A 101 -0.22 -7.44 15.36
N ASP A 102 0.19 -6.85 16.48
CA ASP A 102 -0.65 -6.00 17.34
C ASP A 102 -0.32 -4.52 17.13
N ILE A 103 -1.28 -3.65 17.46
CA ILE A 103 -1.03 -2.21 17.48
C ILE A 103 -0.18 -1.86 18.70
N ASP A 104 1.05 -1.40 18.46
CA ASP A 104 1.85 -0.73 19.47
C ASP A 104 1.43 0.75 19.58
N TRP A 105 0.71 1.07 20.66
CA TRP A 105 0.17 2.41 20.90
C TRP A 105 1.28 3.40 21.23
N ALA A 106 1.85 4.02 20.20
CA ALA A 106 2.92 5.01 20.29
C ALA A 106 2.62 6.26 19.46
N GLN A 107 3.53 7.25 19.48
CA GLN A 107 3.43 8.48 18.67
C GLN A 107 3.26 8.20 17.17
N ALA A 108 3.73 7.03 16.69
CA ALA A 108 3.50 6.57 15.33
C ALA A 108 2.00 6.52 14.95
N CYS A 109 1.09 6.25 15.90
CA CYS A 109 -0.35 6.15 15.66
C CYS A 109 -1.07 7.51 15.53
N PHE A 110 -0.43 8.63 15.87
CA PHE A 110 -1.05 9.95 15.92
C PHE A 110 -0.51 10.89 14.85
N SER A 111 -1.39 11.72 14.27
CA SER A 111 -1.12 12.63 13.14
C SER A 111 -0.96 14.08 13.55
#